data_AF-A0A925NW01-F1
#
_entry.id   AF-A0A925NW01-F1
#
_cell.length_a   1.000
_cell.length_b   1.000
_cell.length_c   1.000
_cell.angle_alpha   90.00
_cell.angle_beta   90.00
_cell.angle_gamma   90.00
#
_symmetry.space_group_name_H-M   'P 1'
#
loop_
_entity.id
_entity.type
_entity.pdbx_description
1 polymer ?
#
loop_
_entity_poly.entity_id
_entity_poly.type
_entity_poly.pdbx_seq_one_letter_code
_entity_poly.pdbx_strand_id
1 'polypeptide(L)'
;MTNIFDLTAEHIMLLYKKRWDIEVFFCFLKQELNLSHITSTSEKGMQVILYMTMITSMLVLIYKRLNQVGYKTAVRRIALELNEYIIKLIVQYCDGDPSLVFRRKINHLQVL
;
A
#
# COMPACT_ATOMS: atom_id res chain seq x y z
N MET A 1 9.30 -19.08 -26.85
CA MET A 1 8.67 -18.78 -28.16
C MET A 1 8.08 -17.39 -28.07
N THR A 2 8.64 -16.40 -28.76
CA THR A 2 8.15 -15.01 -28.75
C THR A 2 7.87 -14.62 -30.18
N ASN A 3 6.72 -13.97 -30.44
CA ASN A 3 6.32 -13.54 -31.78
C ASN A 3 6.90 -12.16 -32.15
N ILE A 4 7.84 -11.64 -31.35
CA ILE A 4 8.46 -10.33 -31.53
C ILE A 4 9.90 -10.58 -31.97
N PHE A 5 10.14 -10.49 -33.28
CA PHE A 5 11.45 -10.74 -33.89
C PHE A 5 12.28 -9.46 -34.05
N ASP A 6 11.66 -8.27 -33.89
CA ASP A 6 12.31 -6.96 -34.03
C ASP A 6 13.07 -6.52 -32.77
N LEU A 7 12.89 -7.21 -31.64
CA LEU A 7 13.57 -6.89 -30.39
C LEU A 7 14.81 -7.76 -30.19
N THR A 8 15.90 -7.13 -29.74
CA THR A 8 17.14 -7.82 -29.36
C THR A 8 16.89 -8.82 -28.24
N ALA A 9 17.66 -9.92 -28.23
CA ALA A 9 17.53 -10.99 -27.24
C ALA A 9 17.59 -10.49 -25.78
N GLU A 10 18.37 -9.43 -25.49
CA GLU A 10 18.41 -8.79 -24.17
C GLU A 10 17.07 -8.18 -23.76
N HIS A 11 16.39 -7.48 -24.67
CA HIS A 11 15.08 -6.88 -24.39
C HIS A 11 14.01 -7.95 -24.15
N ILE A 12 14.07 -9.05 -24.91
CA ILE A 12 13.21 -10.21 -24.68
C ILE A 12 13.46 -10.79 -23.29
N MET A 13 14.72 -10.99 -22.90
CA MET A 13 15.06 -11.50 -21.56
C MET A 13 14.59 -10.56 -20.45
N LEU A 14 14.71 -9.24 -20.64
CA LEU A 14 14.20 -8.24 -19.70
C LEU A 14 12.66 -8.32 -19.56
N LEU A 15 11.93 -8.47 -20.67
CA LEU A 15 10.47 -8.68 -20.64
C LEU A 15 10.10 -9.97 -19.90
N TYR A 16 10.83 -11.06 -20.12
CA TYR A 16 10.63 -12.31 -19.39
C TYR A 16 10.95 -12.17 -17.90
N LYS A 17 11.92 -11.33 -17.52
CA LYS A 17 12.19 -10.99 -16.11
C LYS A 17 11.01 -10.26 -15.47
N LYS A 18 10.34 -9.37 -16.20
CA LYS A 18 9.12 -8.67 -15.73
C LYS A 18 7.93 -9.59 -15.50
N ARG A 19 7.91 -10.78 -16.10
CA ARG A 19 6.89 -11.79 -15.80
C ARG A 19 6.97 -12.27 -14.34
N TRP A 20 8.18 -12.38 -13.77
CA TRP A 20 8.34 -12.78 -12.37
C TRP A 20 7.84 -11.71 -11.38
N ASP A 21 7.95 -10.44 -11.75
CA ASP A 21 7.44 -9.34 -10.91
C ASP A 21 5.91 -9.47 -10.67
N ILE A 22 5.15 -10.01 -11.64
CA ILE A 22 3.71 -10.23 -11.48
C ILE A 22 3.39 -11.39 -10.53
N GLU A 23 4.21 -12.43 -10.50
CA GLU A 23 4.05 -13.57 -9.59
C GLU A 23 4.31 -13.17 -8.15
N VAL A 24 5.35 -12.34 -7.94
CA VAL A 24 5.61 -11.73 -6.62
C VAL A 24 4.44 -10.84 -6.21
N PHE A 25 3.85 -10.09 -7.14
CA PHE A 25 2.65 -9.29 -6.88
C PHE A 25 1.44 -10.17 -6.50
N PHE A 26 1.18 -11.28 -7.19
CA PHE A 26 0.09 -12.19 -6.85
C PHE A 26 0.31 -12.94 -5.53
N CYS A 27 1.55 -13.31 -5.23
CA CYS A 27 1.91 -13.91 -3.94
C CYS A 27 1.67 -12.92 -2.80
N PHE A 28 2.08 -11.68 -2.98
CA PHE A 28 1.81 -10.59 -2.07
C PHE A 28 0.31 -10.32 -1.91
N LEU A 29 -0.43 -10.26 -3.01
CA LEU A 29 -1.87 -10.04 -3.01
C LEU A 29 -2.61 -11.16 -2.27
N LYS A 30 -2.17 -12.42 -2.38
CA LYS A 30 -2.70 -13.55 -1.59
C LYS A 30 -2.33 -13.49 -0.11
N GLN A 31 -1.23 -12.84 0.27
CA GLN A 31 -0.87 -12.62 1.68
C GLN A 31 -1.71 -11.50 2.31
N GLU A 32 -2.00 -10.44 1.55
CA GLU A 32 -2.79 -9.29 2.04
C GLU A 32 -4.29 -9.53 1.97
N LEU A 33 -4.78 -10.27 0.97
CA LEU A 33 -6.10 -10.88 1.04
C LEU A 33 -6.02 -12.04 2.03
N ASN A 34 -6.30 -11.77 3.31
CA ASN A 34 -6.73 -12.79 4.26
C ASN A 34 -8.08 -13.40 3.79
N LEU A 35 -8.06 -14.16 2.68
CA LEU A 35 -9.20 -14.87 2.09
C LEU A 35 -9.88 -15.83 3.07
N SER A 36 -9.24 -16.11 4.19
CA SER A 36 -9.77 -16.91 5.29
C SER A 36 -10.95 -16.24 6.02
N HIS A 37 -11.11 -14.92 5.93
CA HIS A 37 -12.17 -14.21 6.67
C HIS A 37 -12.96 -13.24 5.77
N ILE A 38 -13.35 -13.69 4.57
CA ILE A 38 -14.33 -12.95 3.75
C ILE A 38 -15.64 -12.92 4.55
N THR A 39 -15.92 -11.79 5.20
CA THR A 39 -17.10 -11.60 6.06
C THR A 39 -18.39 -11.37 5.28
N SER A 40 -18.32 -11.31 3.95
CA SER A 40 -19.46 -11.04 3.08
C SER A 40 -19.67 -12.17 2.05
N THR A 41 -20.73 -12.95 2.23
CA THR A 41 -21.17 -14.01 1.31
C THR A 41 -21.87 -13.46 0.05
N SER A 42 -21.82 -12.14 -0.19
CA SER A 42 -22.44 -11.47 -1.33
C SER A 42 -21.42 -11.21 -2.43
N GLU A 43 -21.77 -11.54 -3.68
CA GLU A 43 -20.92 -11.35 -4.87
C GLU A 43 -20.42 -9.90 -5.02
N LYS A 44 -21.29 -8.91 -4.77
CA LYS A 44 -20.92 -7.49 -4.81
C LYS A 44 -19.95 -7.10 -3.70
N GLY A 45 -20.13 -7.66 -2.50
CA GLY A 45 -19.23 -7.42 -1.36
C GLY A 45 -17.82 -7.91 -1.64
N MET A 46 -17.72 -9.10 -2.25
CA MET A 46 -16.45 -9.68 -2.66
C MET A 46 -15.73 -8.84 -3.72
N GLN A 47 -16.46 -8.34 -4.72
CA GLN A 47 -15.88 -7.45 -5.74
C GLN A 47 -15.30 -6.18 -5.10
N VAL A 48 -16.05 -5.53 -4.20
CA VAL A 48 -15.57 -4.31 -3.51
C VAL A 48 -14.34 -4.59 -2.65
N ILE A 49 -14.33 -5.68 -1.88
CA ILE A 49 -13.17 -6.07 -1.05
C ILE A 49 -11.93 -6.33 -1.92
N LEU A 50 -12.11 -6.96 -3.08
CA LEU A 50 -11.04 -7.22 -4.03
C LEU A 50 -10.47 -5.91 -4.60
N TYR A 51 -11.32 -4.98 -5.05
CA TYR A 51 -10.89 -3.66 -5.51
C TYR A 51 -10.19 -2.86 -4.41
N MET A 52 -10.74 -2.84 -3.18
CA MET A 52 -10.16 -2.14 -2.04
C MET A 52 -8.79 -2.72 -1.66
N THR A 53 -8.64 -4.05 -1.68
CA THR A 53 -7.35 -4.70 -1.39
C THR A 53 -6.31 -4.40 -2.47
N MET A 54 -6.69 -4.37 -3.75
CA MET A 54 -5.79 -3.96 -4.83
C MET A 54 -5.33 -2.51 -4.71
N ILE A 55 -6.23 -1.58 -4.36
CA ILE A 55 -5.87 -0.18 -4.15
C ILE A 55 -4.94 -0.04 -2.93
N THR A 56 -5.28 -0.72 -1.83
CA THR A 56 -4.50 -0.66 -0.58
C THR A 56 -3.09 -1.23 -0.78
N SER A 57 -2.95 -2.37 -1.46
CA SER A 57 -1.66 -2.97 -1.78
C SER A 57 -0.76 -2.05 -2.61
N MET A 58 -1.32 -1.38 -3.62
CA MET A 58 -0.59 -0.37 -4.41
C MET A 58 -0.14 0.81 -3.54
N LEU A 59 -1.01 1.33 -2.69
CA LEU A 59 -0.70 2.47 -1.82
C LEU A 59 0.47 2.14 -0.86
N VAL A 60 0.44 0.96 -0.25
CA VAL A 60 1.51 0.51 0.65
C VAL A 60 2.82 0.31 -0.12
N LEU A 61 2.79 -0.21 -1.35
CA LEU A 61 3.98 -0.38 -2.18
C LEU A 61 4.62 0.97 -2.54
N ILE A 62 3.80 1.97 -2.87
CA ILE A 62 4.27 3.33 -3.16
C ILE A 62 4.88 3.96 -1.90
N TYR A 63 4.18 3.88 -0.76
CA TYR A 63 4.66 4.41 0.50
C TYR A 63 5.98 3.78 0.94
N LYS A 64 6.10 2.45 0.78
CA LYS A 64 7.32 1.69 0.99
C LYS A 64 8.46 2.23 0.13
N ARG A 65 8.21 2.47 -1.16
CA ARG A 65 9.22 2.99 -2.09
C ARG A 65 9.69 4.39 -1.68
N LEU A 66 8.77 5.27 -1.31
CA LEU A 66 9.08 6.66 -0.93
C LEU A 66 9.87 6.74 0.38
N ASN A 67 9.50 5.94 1.38
CA ASN A 67 10.10 6.00 2.71
C ASN A 67 11.26 5.01 2.92
N GLN A 68 11.54 4.13 1.94
CA GLN A 68 12.55 3.07 2.02
C GLN A 68 12.46 2.18 3.27
N VAL A 69 11.26 1.99 3.81
CA VAL A 69 11.01 1.20 5.03
C VAL A 69 10.56 -0.22 4.71
N GLY A 70 10.68 -1.14 5.69
CA GLY A 70 10.11 -2.48 5.58
C GLY A 70 8.58 -2.46 5.45
N TYR A 71 8.01 -3.51 4.84
CA TYR A 71 6.57 -3.61 4.56
C TYR A 71 5.69 -3.42 5.81
N LYS A 72 5.98 -4.17 6.88
CA LYS A 72 5.24 -4.09 8.16
C LYS A 72 5.33 -2.69 8.79
N THR A 73 6.48 -2.04 8.65
CA THR A 73 6.71 -0.68 9.17
C THR A 73 5.94 0.36 8.36
N ALA A 74 5.84 0.20 7.04
CA ALA A 74 5.03 1.06 6.17
C ALA A 74 3.55 1.03 6.58
N VAL A 75 2.97 -0.16 6.67
CA VAL A 75 1.56 -0.34 7.08
C VAL A 75 1.29 0.29 8.44
N ARG A 76 2.16 0.03 9.43
CA ARG A 76 2.02 0.60 10.77
C ARG A 76 2.08 2.13 10.74
N ARG A 77 2.98 2.71 9.96
CA ARG A 77 3.16 4.16 9.90
C ARG A 77 1.98 4.84 9.22
N ILE A 78 1.47 4.29 8.11
CA ILE A 78 0.25 4.76 7.46
C ILE A 78 -0.93 4.73 8.44
N ALA A 79 -1.09 3.64 9.19
CA ALA A 79 -2.15 3.53 10.19
C ALA A 79 -2.02 4.57 11.31
N LEU A 80 -0.80 4.87 11.76
CA LEU A 80 -0.55 5.90 12.77
C LEU A 80 -0.87 7.30 12.23
N GLU A 81 -0.36 7.65 11.03
CA GLU A 81 -0.62 8.94 10.39
C GLU A 81 -2.12 9.17 10.14
N LEU A 82 -2.83 8.13 9.71
CA LEU A 82 -4.28 8.20 9.51
C LEU A 82 -5.03 8.40 10.84
N ASN A 83 -4.65 7.66 11.89
CA ASN A 83 -5.24 7.85 13.21
C ASN A 83 -4.98 9.25 13.76
N GLU A 84 -3.76 9.77 13.62
CA GLU A 84 -3.42 11.14 14.01
C GLU A 84 -4.27 12.16 13.26
N TYR A 85 -4.48 11.97 11.95
CA TYR A 85 -5.33 12.83 11.14
C TYR A 85 -6.80 12.77 11.58
N ILE A 86 -7.34 11.57 11.82
CA ILE A 86 -8.71 11.37 12.31
C ILE A 86 -8.90 12.06 13.67
N ILE A 87 -7.95 11.91 14.60
CA ILE A 87 -8.06 12.53 15.92
C ILE A 87 -8.01 14.05 15.79
N LYS A 88 -7.16 14.61 14.93
CA LYS A 88 -7.14 16.05 14.64
C LYS A 88 -8.49 16.53 14.09
N LEU A 89 -9.09 15.79 13.16
CA LEU A 89 -10.41 16.10 12.61
C LEU A 89 -11.50 16.08 13.69
N ILE A 90 -11.51 15.06 14.56
CA ILE A 90 -12.48 14.94 15.66
C ILE A 90 -12.33 16.11 16.62
N VAL A 91 -11.10 16.44 17.01
CA VAL A 91 -10.83 17.54 17.94
C VAL A 91 -11.25 18.88 17.34
N GLN A 92 -10.98 19.10 16.05
CA GLN A 92 -11.46 20.27 15.33
C GLN A 92 -12.99 20.33 15.28
N TYR A 93 -13.66 19.18 15.09
CA TYR A 93 -15.12 19.11 15.08
C TYR A 93 -15.73 19.40 16.46
N CYS A 94 -15.01 19.13 17.54
CA CYS A 94 -15.41 19.42 18.91
C CYS A 94 -14.96 20.80 19.41
N ASP A 95 -14.57 21.73 18.53
CA ASP A 95 -14.02 23.06 18.85
C ASP A 95 -12.80 23.04 19.81
N GLY A 96 -12.09 21.91 19.87
CA GLY A 96 -10.83 21.79 20.59
C GLY A 96 -9.65 22.20 19.71
N ASP A 97 -8.53 22.58 20.32
CA ASP A 97 -7.32 22.93 19.59
C ASP A 97 -6.56 21.66 19.13
N PRO A 98 -6.49 21.35 17.82
CA PRO A 98 -5.85 20.14 17.31
C PRO A 98 -4.34 20.10 17.54
N SER A 99 -3.72 21.25 17.82
CA SER A 99 -2.27 21.36 18.04
C SER A 99 -1.81 20.73 19.36
N LEU A 100 -2.73 20.53 20.31
CA LEU A 100 -2.43 20.00 21.65
C LEU A 100 -2.42 18.48 21.73
N VAL A 101 -2.98 17.80 20.73
CA VAL A 101 -3.22 16.34 20.73
C VAL A 101 -1.92 15.54 20.63
N PHE A 102 -0.98 15.98 19.79
CA PHE A 102 0.29 15.27 19.59
C PHE A 102 1.46 16.23 19.67
N ARG A 103 2.06 16.32 20.85
CA ARG A 103 3.27 17.10 21.15
C ARG A 103 4.56 16.41 20.66
N ARG A 104 4.52 15.63 19.58
CA ARG A 104 5.72 15.03 18.99
C ARG A 104 6.25 16.00 17.94
N LYS A 105 7.30 16.75 18.32
CA LYS A 105 8.01 17.66 17.42
C LYS A 105 8.24 16.98 16.07
N ILE A 106 7.82 17.66 15.00
CA ILE A 106 8.25 17.42 13.63
C ILE A 106 9.74 17.78 13.56
N ASN A 107 10.59 16.91 14.09
CA ASN A 107 12.04 16.97 13.92
C ASN A 107 12.45 15.63 13.32
N HIS A 108 12.18 15.41 12.04
CA HIS A 108 12.95 14.44 11.24
C HIS A 108 12.76 14.54 9.70
N LEU A 109 12.12 15.61 9.18
CA LEU A 109 12.06 15.89 7.74
C LEU A 109 13.14 16.88 7.25
N GLN A 110 14.14 17.16 8.07
CA GLN A 110 15.44 17.64 7.59
C GLN A 110 16.48 16.68 8.12
N VAL A 111 17.03 15.85 7.22
CA VAL A 111 18.41 15.33 7.15
C VAL A 111 18.35 14.06 6.30
N LEU A 112 18.94 14.20 5.10
CA LEU A 112 19.30 13.21 4.07
C LEU A 112 18.20 12.77 3.09
#